data_AF-A0A4R7F093-F1
#
_entry.id   AF-A0A4R7F093-F1
#
_cell.length_a   1.000
_cell.length_b   1.000
_cell.length_c   1.000
_cell.angle_alpha   90.00
_cell.angle_beta   90.00
_cell.angle_gamma   90.00
#
_symmetry.space_group_name_H-M   'P 1'
#
loop_
_entity.id
_entity.type
_entity.pdbx_description
1 polymer ?
#
loop_
_entity_poly.entity_id
_entity_poly.type
_entity_poly.pdbx_seq_one_letter_code
_entity_poly.pdbx_strand_id
1 'polypeptide(L)'
;MNYRLLSLGALSLALLTTHVEGSSLRKEKVEHDAVLYDNAEDVKEESFESRALSLYESLALNNFEAPSEDVFAKALKGYLKLKDEGEIKNEKLTIVDFSLSSAMPRLWVIDMVKQEVLLQSLVSHGRNTGDEFATVFSDKVDSHMSSLGFYKTGETYQGINGFSMRLDGLEAGINSNARKRAIVIHGADYASLKLVKAQGRLGRSYGCPAVPVEVNKKLIELIKDESCLFIYHPSKDYLSKSHYLS
;
A
#
# COMPACT_ATOMS: atom_id res chain seq x y z
N MET A 1 42.64 33.42 -42.59
CA MET A 1 43.15 34.59 -41.85
C MET A 1 44.19 34.06 -40.87
N ASN A 2 45.46 34.24 -41.22
CA ASN A 2 46.65 33.74 -40.52
C ASN A 2 47.13 34.73 -39.44
N TYR A 3 48.16 34.29 -38.72
CA TYR A 3 49.15 34.99 -37.87
C TYR A 3 49.01 34.63 -36.36
N ARG A 4 50.07 34.26 -35.61
CA ARG A 4 51.52 34.37 -35.84
C ARG A 4 52.29 33.49 -34.83
N LEU A 5 53.40 32.90 -35.30
CA LEU A 5 54.50 32.31 -34.53
C LEU A 5 55.31 33.36 -33.74
N LEU A 6 56.11 32.88 -32.76
CA LEU A 6 57.58 33.09 -32.55
C LEU A 6 57.95 32.33 -31.23
N SER A 7 58.69 31.20 -31.20
CA SER A 7 60.16 30.99 -31.30
C SER A 7 60.97 31.86 -30.31
N LEU A 8 62.02 31.45 -29.57
CA LEU A 8 63.10 30.47 -29.70
C LEU A 8 63.58 30.11 -28.27
N GLY A 9 64.19 28.95 -28.03
CA GLY A 9 65.65 28.91 -27.98
C GLY A 9 66.17 27.61 -27.39
N ALA A 10 67.03 26.93 -28.15
CA ALA A 10 67.74 25.73 -27.79
C ALA A 10 69.02 26.06 -27.01
N LEU A 11 69.44 25.17 -26.10
CA LEU A 11 70.87 24.95 -25.86
C LEU A 11 71.09 23.50 -25.42
N SER A 12 71.77 22.76 -26.29
CA SER A 12 72.29 21.43 -26.04
C SER A 12 73.58 21.51 -25.22
N LEU A 13 73.76 20.61 -24.26
CA LEU A 13 75.10 20.12 -23.93
C LEU A 13 75.00 18.68 -23.42
N ALA A 14 75.52 17.75 -24.22
CA ALA A 14 75.73 16.36 -23.82
C ALA A 14 77.10 16.26 -23.15
N LEU A 15 77.19 15.52 -22.04
CA LEU A 15 78.46 14.98 -21.55
C LEU A 15 78.26 13.64 -20.84
N LEU A 16 78.89 12.65 -21.48
CA LEU A 16 79.54 11.43 -21.01
C LEU A 16 78.97 10.58 -19.85
N THR A 17 78.79 9.33 -20.22
CA THR A 17 78.64 8.08 -19.45
C THR A 17 79.69 7.86 -18.36
N THR A 18 79.30 7.21 -17.25
CA THR A 18 79.93 5.96 -16.74
C THR A 18 79.01 5.19 -15.80
N HIS A 19 79.22 3.88 -15.78
CA HIS A 19 78.46 2.79 -15.18
C HIS A 19 78.88 2.50 -13.73
N VAL A 20 77.89 2.05 -12.93
CA VAL A 20 77.88 0.85 -12.06
C VAL A 20 78.63 0.78 -10.70
N GLU A 21 77.79 0.44 -9.70
CA GLU A 21 77.92 -0.35 -8.45
C GLU A 21 78.75 0.12 -7.24
N GLY A 22 78.13 -0.04 -6.06
CA GLY A 22 78.90 -0.11 -4.81
C GLY A 22 78.17 0.10 -3.48
N SER A 23 77.21 -0.77 -3.15
CA SER A 23 77.00 -1.31 -1.79
C SER A 23 76.50 -0.44 -0.61
N SER A 24 75.81 -1.15 0.29
CA SER A 24 75.74 -0.96 1.75
C SER A 24 74.49 -0.27 2.33
N LEU A 25 73.59 -1.15 2.77
CA LEU A 25 72.66 -1.06 3.89
C LEU A 25 72.85 0.11 4.87
N ARG A 26 71.77 0.85 5.13
CA ARG A 26 71.28 1.13 6.50
C ARG A 26 69.83 1.65 6.48
N LYS A 27 69.07 1.13 7.44
CA LYS A 27 67.64 1.36 7.72
C LYS A 27 67.38 2.81 8.14
N GLU A 28 66.21 3.30 7.73
CA GLU A 28 65.14 3.89 8.57
C GLU A 28 64.38 4.96 7.77
N LYS A 29 63.10 4.70 7.48
CA LYS A 29 62.17 5.79 7.15
C LYS A 29 60.71 5.39 7.42
N VAL A 30 60.22 5.94 8.53
CA VAL A 30 58.91 6.61 8.69
C VAL A 30 57.66 5.80 8.29
N GLU A 31 56.96 5.31 9.32
CA GLU A 31 55.53 5.00 9.25
C GLU A 31 54.76 6.23 8.76
N HIS A 32 54.12 6.09 7.61
CA HIS A 32 53.01 6.93 7.19
C HIS A 32 51.75 6.10 7.41
N ASP A 33 51.05 6.35 8.51
CA ASP A 33 49.71 5.85 8.74
C ASP A 33 48.79 6.42 7.66
N ALA A 34 48.48 5.59 6.67
CA ALA A 34 47.36 5.80 5.78
C ALA A 34 46.09 5.38 6.53
N VAL A 35 45.49 6.32 7.26
CA VAL A 35 44.12 6.18 7.75
C VAL A 35 43.19 6.29 6.54
N LEU A 36 42.90 5.15 5.94
CA LEU A 36 41.78 4.98 5.03
C LEU A 36 40.50 5.12 5.87
N TYR A 37 39.87 6.29 5.81
CA TYR A 37 38.48 6.45 6.24
C TYR A 37 37.58 5.73 5.23
N ASP A 38 37.35 4.45 5.50
CA ASP A 38 36.31 3.66 4.85
C ASP A 38 34.97 4.04 5.49
N ASN A 39 34.45 5.22 5.14
CA ASN A 39 33.08 5.61 5.47
C ASN A 39 32.15 5.06 4.38
N ALA A 40 32.08 3.73 4.29
CA ALA A 40 30.88 3.07 3.80
C ALA A 40 29.96 2.93 5.02
N GLU A 41 29.19 3.97 5.32
CA GLU A 41 28.02 3.79 6.16
C GLU A 41 27.12 2.78 5.44
N ASP A 42 27.07 1.57 5.96
CA ASP A 42 26.03 0.59 5.66
C ASP A 42 24.67 1.24 5.94
N VAL A 43 24.07 1.84 4.91
CA VAL A 43 22.66 2.21 4.93
C VAL A 43 21.90 0.89 4.97
N LYS A 44 21.65 0.38 6.19
CA LYS A 44 20.73 -0.74 6.38
C LYS A 44 19.40 -0.34 5.76
N GLU A 45 19.02 -1.04 4.70
CA GLU A 45 17.72 -0.90 4.08
C GLU A 45 16.64 -1.00 5.17
N GLU A 46 15.82 0.04 5.31
CA GLU A 46 14.78 0.12 6.32
C GLU A 46 13.81 -1.06 6.12
N SER A 47 13.54 -1.81 7.18
CA SER A 47 12.61 -2.94 7.09
C SER A 47 11.21 -2.45 6.71
N PHE A 48 10.44 -3.27 5.97
CA PHE A 48 9.06 -2.94 5.62
C PHE A 48 8.24 -2.56 6.86
N GLU A 49 8.41 -3.27 7.97
CA GLU A 49 7.67 -3.03 9.21
C GLU A 49 7.99 -1.66 9.81
N SER A 50 9.27 -1.25 9.80
CA SER A 50 9.68 0.08 10.27
C SER A 50 9.07 1.20 9.44
N ARG A 51 9.09 1.04 8.11
CA ARG A 51 8.48 2.00 7.18
C ARG A 51 6.96 2.05 7.32
N ALA A 52 6.31 0.90 7.52
CA ALA A 52 4.87 0.82 7.72
C ALA A 52 4.46 1.50 9.02
N LEU A 53 5.19 1.26 10.11
CA LEU A 53 4.99 1.91 11.40
C LEU A 53 5.20 3.43 11.29
N SER A 54 6.30 3.88 10.68
CA SER A 54 6.57 5.30 10.51
C SER A 54 5.47 6.02 9.72
N LEU A 55 4.99 5.40 8.64
CA LEU A 55 3.87 5.94 7.86
C LEU A 55 2.56 5.92 8.66
N TYR A 56 2.31 4.88 9.45
CA TYR A 56 1.11 4.80 10.29
C TYR A 56 1.09 5.91 11.35
N GLU A 57 2.22 6.14 12.02
CA GLU A 57 2.39 7.18 13.03
C GLU A 57 2.30 8.60 12.44
N SER A 58 2.62 8.79 11.16
CA SER A 58 2.53 10.08 10.48
C SER A 58 1.14 10.42 9.94
N LEU A 59 0.17 9.50 9.98
CA LEU A 59 -1.16 9.71 9.41
C LEU A 59 -1.90 10.89 10.08
N ALA A 60 -2.30 11.88 9.29
CA ALA A 60 -3.22 12.91 9.73
C ALA A 60 -4.64 12.32 9.82
N LEU A 61 -5.15 12.13 11.03
CA LEU A 61 -6.43 11.43 11.24
C LEU A 61 -7.69 12.27 11.01
N ASN A 62 -7.59 13.61 10.92
CA ASN A 62 -8.72 14.50 10.60
C ASN A 62 -9.98 14.26 11.47
N ASN A 63 -9.80 14.06 12.78
CA ASN A 63 -10.85 13.72 13.76
C ASN A 63 -11.51 12.33 13.57
N PHE A 64 -10.93 11.47 12.73
CA PHE A 64 -11.27 10.05 12.67
C PHE A 64 -10.36 9.24 13.60
N GLU A 65 -10.72 7.98 13.79
CA GLU A 65 -9.82 6.99 14.37
C GLU A 65 -8.99 6.33 13.26
N ALA A 66 -7.80 5.85 13.60
CA ALA A 66 -6.99 5.04 12.70
C ALA A 66 -7.54 3.59 12.62
N PRO A 67 -7.38 2.89 11.48
CA PRO A 67 -7.44 1.43 11.50
C PRO A 67 -6.35 0.88 12.44
N SER A 68 -6.41 -0.38 12.83
CA SER A 68 -5.29 -0.95 13.61
C SER A 68 -3.99 -0.94 12.79
N GLU A 69 -2.86 -0.71 13.47
CA GLU A 69 -1.53 -0.70 12.86
C GLU A 69 -1.27 -1.98 12.05
N ASP A 70 -1.60 -3.15 12.63
CA ASP A 70 -1.43 -4.46 12.01
C ASP A 70 -2.22 -4.61 10.70
N VAL A 71 -3.44 -4.07 10.65
CA VAL A 71 -4.28 -4.09 9.45
C VAL A 71 -3.81 -3.06 8.43
N PHE A 72 -3.38 -1.89 8.88
CA PHE A 72 -2.78 -0.88 8.04
C PHE A 72 -1.52 -1.39 7.34
N ALA A 73 -0.60 -2.04 8.08
CA ALA A 73 0.62 -2.61 7.51
C ALA A 73 0.31 -3.66 6.43
N LYS A 74 -0.68 -4.54 6.66
CA LYS A 74 -1.14 -5.51 5.65
C LYS A 74 -1.72 -4.83 4.42
N ALA A 75 -2.58 -3.83 4.62
CA ALA A 75 -3.17 -3.05 3.54
C ALA A 75 -2.10 -2.33 2.71
N LEU A 76 -1.12 -1.72 3.39
CA LEU A 76 0.01 -1.03 2.78
C LEU A 76 0.86 -1.98 1.95
N LYS A 77 1.14 -3.19 2.45
CA LYS A 77 1.92 -4.20 1.71
C LYS A 77 1.31 -4.50 0.34
N GLY A 78 0.02 -4.84 0.29
CA GLY A 78 -0.65 -5.11 -0.99
C GLY A 78 -0.86 -3.87 -1.84
N TYR A 79 -1.16 -2.72 -1.23
CA TYR A 79 -1.24 -1.44 -1.94
C TYR A 79 0.04 -1.11 -2.72
N LEU A 80 1.20 -1.26 -2.09
CA LEU A 80 2.48 -0.97 -2.73
C LEU A 80 2.78 -1.93 -3.89
N LYS A 81 2.49 -3.23 -3.74
CA LYS A 81 2.61 -4.21 -4.84
C LYS A 81 1.71 -3.85 -6.01
N LEU A 82 0.43 -3.57 -5.75
CA LEU A 82 -0.53 -3.18 -6.77
C LEU A 82 -0.15 -1.89 -7.49
N LYS A 83 0.45 -0.94 -6.77
CA LYS A 83 0.98 0.30 -7.35
C LYS A 83 2.18 0.02 -8.27
N ASP A 84 3.11 -0.84 -7.83
CA ASP A 84 4.30 -1.23 -8.61
C ASP A 84 3.93 -2.01 -9.88
N GLU A 85 2.92 -2.88 -9.79
CA GLU A 85 2.34 -3.62 -10.91
C GLU A 85 1.55 -2.73 -11.90
N GLY A 86 1.27 -1.47 -11.52
CA GLY A 86 0.45 -0.55 -12.33
C GLY A 86 -1.04 -0.92 -12.36
N GLU A 87 -1.49 -1.77 -11.43
CA GLU A 87 -2.89 -2.20 -11.35
C GLU A 87 -3.80 -1.07 -10.87
N ILE A 88 -3.31 -0.19 -9.99
CA ILE A 88 -4.07 0.95 -9.45
C ILE A 88 -3.54 2.29 -9.97
N LYS A 89 -4.45 3.23 -10.21
CA LYS A 89 -4.13 4.59 -10.68
C LYS A 89 -4.52 5.66 -9.68
N ASN A 90 -5.63 5.47 -8.97
CA ASN A 90 -6.02 6.37 -7.90
C ASN A 90 -5.29 5.97 -6.60
N GLU A 91 -4.49 6.89 -6.07
CA GLU A 91 -3.65 6.69 -4.88
C GLU A 91 -4.41 6.78 -3.54
N LYS A 92 -5.70 6.38 -3.54
CA LYS A 92 -6.44 6.11 -2.30
C LYS A 92 -6.33 4.64 -1.93
N LEU A 93 -6.14 4.40 -0.64
CA LEU A 93 -6.25 3.09 -0.02
C LEU A 93 -7.54 3.04 0.78
N THR A 94 -8.45 2.15 0.41
CA THR A 94 -9.64 1.85 1.21
C THR A 94 -9.41 0.59 2.02
N ILE A 95 -9.64 0.64 3.33
CA ILE A 95 -9.51 -0.50 4.23
C ILE A 95 -10.88 -0.81 4.79
N VAL A 96 -11.27 -2.08 4.76
CA VAL A 96 -12.44 -2.62 5.46
C VAL A 96 -11.97 -3.70 6.42
N ASP A 97 -12.18 -3.52 7.72
CA ASP A 97 -11.78 -4.48 8.74
C ASP A 97 -12.99 -5.28 9.24
N PHE A 98 -13.19 -6.48 8.69
CA PHE A 98 -14.26 -7.37 9.10
C PHE A 98 -13.99 -8.15 10.38
N SER A 99 -12.82 -8.00 11.01
CA SER A 99 -12.60 -8.50 12.38
C SER A 99 -13.36 -7.68 13.42
N LEU A 100 -13.74 -6.44 13.09
CA LEU A 100 -14.52 -5.56 13.93
C LEU A 100 -16.03 -5.80 13.78
N SER A 101 -16.77 -5.46 14.84
CA SER A 101 -18.24 -5.50 14.85
C SER A 101 -18.82 -4.68 13.72
N SER A 102 -19.91 -5.14 13.09
CA SER A 102 -20.65 -4.31 12.15
C SER A 102 -21.31 -3.08 12.79
N ALA A 103 -21.44 -3.04 14.13
CA ALA A 103 -22.01 -1.92 14.87
C ALA A 103 -21.07 -0.70 14.97
N MET A 104 -19.80 -0.84 14.61
CA MET A 104 -18.80 0.23 14.72
C MET A 104 -18.20 0.61 13.36
N PRO A 105 -17.69 1.84 13.20
CA PRO A 105 -16.97 2.22 11.99
C PRO A 105 -15.79 1.28 11.75
N ARG A 106 -15.74 0.71 10.55
CA ARG A 106 -14.74 -0.31 10.16
C ARG A 106 -14.33 -0.21 8.69
N LEU A 107 -14.61 0.93 8.07
CA LEU A 107 -14.16 1.32 6.75
C LEU A 107 -13.39 2.62 6.86
N TRP A 108 -12.21 2.69 6.24
CA TRP A 108 -11.39 3.90 6.14
C TRP A 108 -11.02 4.15 4.68
N VAL A 109 -10.93 5.43 4.28
CA VAL A 109 -10.29 5.86 3.04
C VAL A 109 -9.11 6.74 3.41
N ILE A 110 -7.93 6.37 2.93
CA ILE A 110 -6.66 7.04 3.22
C ILE A 110 -6.11 7.62 1.93
N ASP A 111 -5.73 8.89 1.95
CA ASP A 111 -4.93 9.52 0.91
C ASP A 111 -3.47 9.10 1.10
N MET A 112 -2.94 8.25 0.21
CA MET A 112 -1.58 7.74 0.37
C MET A 112 -0.51 8.75 -0.04
N VAL A 113 -0.89 9.82 -0.75
CA VAL A 113 0.03 10.91 -1.14
C VAL A 113 0.14 11.91 0.00
N LYS A 114 -1.01 12.33 0.54
CA LYS A 114 -1.07 13.30 1.63
C LYS A 114 -0.94 12.68 3.01
N GLN A 115 -0.99 11.35 3.10
CA GLN A 115 -0.93 10.58 4.34
C GLN A 115 -2.01 11.02 5.34
N GLU A 116 -3.26 11.10 4.87
CA GLU A 116 -4.39 11.55 5.69
C GLU A 116 -5.61 10.63 5.56
N VAL A 117 -6.32 10.44 6.67
CA VAL A 117 -7.62 9.76 6.68
C VAL A 117 -8.68 10.75 6.19
N LEU A 118 -9.36 10.40 5.09
CA LEU A 118 -10.36 11.25 4.43
C LEU A 118 -11.79 10.92 4.84
N LEU A 119 -12.02 9.68 5.26
CA LEU A 119 -13.34 9.13 5.54
C LEU A 119 -13.20 7.92 6.47
N GLN A 120 -14.08 7.86 7.46
CA GLN A 120 -14.34 6.67 8.28
C GLN A 120 -15.84 6.36 8.24
N SER A 121 -16.22 5.09 8.13
CA SER A 121 -17.64 4.73 8.03
C SER A 121 -17.98 3.33 8.53
N LEU A 122 -19.28 3.13 8.73
CA LEU A 122 -19.92 1.82 8.84
C LEU A 122 -19.91 1.13 7.48
N VAL A 123 -19.81 -0.20 7.48
CA VAL A 123 -19.95 -1.01 6.26
C VAL A 123 -20.53 -2.37 6.59
N SER A 124 -21.56 -2.79 5.85
CA SER A 124 -22.21 -4.09 5.96
C SER A 124 -21.45 -5.17 5.19
N HIS A 125 -21.52 -6.40 5.70
CA HIS A 125 -21.07 -7.62 5.01
C HIS A 125 -22.27 -8.44 4.49
N GLY A 126 -21.99 -9.53 3.76
CA GLY A 126 -23.00 -10.45 3.22
C GLY A 126 -23.76 -11.23 4.29
N ARG A 127 -25.06 -11.49 4.08
CA ARG A 127 -25.97 -12.12 5.06
C ARG A 127 -25.49 -13.47 5.60
N ASN A 128 -24.76 -14.23 4.80
CA ASN A 128 -24.27 -15.55 5.18
C ASN A 128 -22.83 -15.51 5.73
N THR A 129 -22.22 -14.31 5.84
CA THR A 129 -20.87 -14.12 6.40
C THR A 129 -20.87 -14.06 7.92
N GLY A 130 -22.00 -13.74 8.54
CA GLY A 130 -22.15 -13.67 9.98
C GLY A 130 -23.32 -12.77 10.38
N ASP A 131 -23.56 -12.64 11.69
CA ASP A 131 -24.55 -11.72 12.25
C ASP A 131 -23.94 -10.34 12.50
N GLU A 132 -23.51 -10.06 13.72
CA GLU A 132 -22.82 -8.81 14.06
C GLU A 132 -21.38 -8.83 13.54
N PHE A 133 -20.68 -9.92 13.83
CA PHE A 133 -19.31 -10.19 13.40
C PHE A 133 -19.31 -11.02 12.14
N ALA A 134 -18.41 -10.70 11.21
CA ALA A 134 -18.13 -11.53 10.05
C ALA A 134 -17.22 -12.68 10.46
N THR A 135 -17.57 -13.91 10.11
CA THR A 135 -16.84 -15.11 10.56
C THR A 135 -16.53 -16.08 9.44
N VAL A 136 -17.30 -16.05 8.34
CA VAL A 136 -17.14 -16.96 7.20
C VAL A 136 -17.20 -16.20 5.88
N PHE A 137 -16.33 -16.56 4.93
CA PHE A 137 -16.18 -15.86 3.67
C PHE A 137 -16.19 -16.83 2.50
N SER A 138 -16.59 -16.37 1.31
CA SER A 138 -16.60 -17.20 0.12
C SER A 138 -16.49 -16.39 -1.16
N ASP A 139 -15.77 -16.94 -2.14
CA ASP A 139 -15.77 -16.46 -3.53
C ASP A 139 -16.80 -17.18 -4.42
N LYS A 140 -17.65 -18.03 -3.86
CA LYS A 140 -18.62 -18.80 -4.65
C LYS A 140 -19.80 -17.93 -5.05
N VAL A 141 -20.23 -18.07 -6.31
CA VAL A 141 -21.48 -17.50 -6.84
C VAL A 141 -22.66 -17.97 -5.98
N ASP A 142 -23.61 -17.07 -5.73
CA ASP A 142 -24.81 -17.29 -4.91
C ASP A 142 -24.57 -17.71 -3.44
N SER A 143 -23.34 -17.58 -2.93
CA SER A 143 -23.06 -17.84 -1.51
C SER A 143 -23.72 -16.83 -0.57
N HIS A 144 -24.01 -15.63 -1.06
CA HIS A 144 -24.40 -14.43 -0.29
C HIS A 144 -23.44 -14.09 0.86
N MET A 145 -22.21 -14.60 0.78
CA MET A 145 -21.11 -14.26 1.68
C MET A 145 -20.29 -13.13 1.03
N SER A 146 -19.63 -12.33 1.84
CA SER A 146 -18.54 -11.48 1.38
C SER A 146 -17.28 -12.31 1.14
N SER A 147 -16.41 -11.82 0.27
CA SER A 147 -15.05 -12.34 0.05
C SER A 147 -14.02 -11.35 0.58
N LEU A 148 -12.90 -11.85 1.08
CA LEU A 148 -11.79 -11.03 1.59
C LEU A 148 -10.88 -10.58 0.45
N GLY A 149 -9.78 -9.91 0.80
CA GLY A 149 -8.66 -9.68 -0.10
C GLY A 149 -8.65 -8.31 -0.77
N PHE A 150 -7.74 -8.19 -1.73
CA PHE A 150 -7.52 -6.98 -2.51
C PHE A 150 -8.45 -6.91 -3.72
N TYR A 151 -9.03 -5.73 -3.91
CA TYR A 151 -9.88 -5.38 -5.03
C TYR A 151 -9.36 -4.10 -5.68
N LYS A 152 -9.58 -4.00 -6.98
CA LYS A 152 -9.50 -2.74 -7.73
C LYS A 152 -10.89 -2.16 -7.91
N THR A 153 -11.02 -0.85 -7.71
CA THR A 153 -12.29 -0.16 -7.97
C THR A 153 -12.51 -0.01 -9.47
N GLY A 154 -13.72 -0.34 -9.92
CA GLY A 154 -14.11 -0.31 -11.32
C GLY A 154 -14.97 0.89 -11.68
N GLU A 155 -15.74 0.73 -12.75
CA GLU A 155 -16.64 1.75 -13.24
C GLU A 155 -17.85 1.98 -12.32
N THR A 156 -18.32 3.23 -12.31
CA THR A 156 -19.54 3.63 -11.60
C THR A 156 -20.76 3.51 -12.50
N TYR A 157 -21.93 3.30 -11.90
CA TYR A 157 -23.20 3.26 -12.62
C TYR A 157 -24.38 3.61 -11.69
N GLN A 158 -25.52 3.90 -12.29
CA GLN A 158 -26.80 4.04 -11.56
C GLN A 158 -27.59 2.74 -11.71
N GLY A 159 -27.90 2.09 -10.60
CA GLY A 159 -28.66 0.83 -10.57
C GLY A 159 -29.80 0.85 -9.55
N ILE A 160 -30.34 -0.33 -9.23
CA ILE A 160 -31.41 -0.47 -8.24
C ILE A 160 -31.01 0.00 -6.83
N ASN A 161 -29.73 -0.11 -6.50
CA ASN A 161 -29.14 0.38 -5.24
C ASN A 161 -28.68 1.85 -5.34
N GLY A 162 -29.10 2.57 -6.39
CA GLY A 162 -28.64 3.92 -6.70
C GLY A 162 -27.21 3.94 -7.23
N PHE A 163 -26.48 5.02 -6.89
CA PHE A 163 -25.11 5.23 -7.34
C PHE A 163 -24.20 4.13 -6.78
N SER A 164 -23.65 3.31 -7.65
CA SER A 164 -22.90 2.10 -7.31
C SER A 164 -21.60 2.05 -8.08
N MET A 165 -20.61 1.31 -7.55
CA MET A 165 -19.31 1.14 -8.18
C MET A 165 -18.91 -0.33 -8.18
N ARG A 166 -18.56 -0.87 -9.34
CA ARG A 166 -18.16 -2.28 -9.45
C ARG A 166 -16.78 -2.52 -8.84
N LEU A 167 -16.54 -3.75 -8.40
CA LEU A 167 -15.26 -4.18 -7.85
C LEU A 167 -14.68 -5.34 -8.69
N ASP A 168 -13.39 -5.23 -8.99
CA ASP A 168 -12.57 -6.29 -9.58
C ASP A 168 -11.79 -6.98 -8.46
N GLY A 169 -12.03 -8.27 -8.26
CA GLY A 169 -11.23 -9.06 -7.33
C GLY A 169 -9.90 -9.46 -7.96
N LEU A 170 -8.81 -9.24 -7.23
CA LEU A 170 -7.44 -9.41 -7.72
C LEU A 170 -6.77 -10.71 -7.23
N GLU A 171 -7.46 -11.48 -6.40
CA GLU A 171 -6.91 -12.67 -5.75
C GLU A 171 -7.66 -13.94 -6.15
N ALA A 172 -6.99 -14.78 -6.97
CA ALA A 172 -7.52 -16.04 -7.45
C ALA A 172 -7.98 -16.96 -6.31
N GLY A 173 -9.23 -17.42 -6.38
CA GLY A 173 -9.82 -18.30 -5.36
C GLY A 173 -10.17 -17.60 -4.03
N ILE A 174 -9.88 -16.31 -3.89
CA ILE A 174 -10.24 -15.50 -2.70
C ILE A 174 -11.38 -14.54 -3.06
N ASN A 175 -11.27 -13.80 -4.16
CA ASN A 175 -12.27 -12.84 -4.61
C ASN A 175 -12.41 -12.71 -6.14
N SER A 176 -11.74 -13.57 -6.90
CA SER A 176 -11.74 -13.57 -8.37
C SER A 176 -13.12 -13.61 -9.06
N ASN A 177 -14.18 -14.06 -8.38
CA ASN A 177 -15.53 -14.05 -8.93
C ASN A 177 -16.31 -12.75 -8.62
N ALA A 178 -15.70 -11.69 -8.09
CA ALA A 178 -16.37 -10.44 -7.72
C ALA A 178 -17.32 -9.90 -8.82
N ARG A 179 -16.85 -9.84 -10.06
CA ARG A 179 -17.67 -9.40 -11.21
C ARG A 179 -18.82 -10.36 -11.51
N LYS A 180 -18.56 -11.67 -11.53
CA LYS A 180 -19.59 -12.70 -11.76
C LYS A 180 -20.65 -12.71 -10.65
N ARG A 181 -20.27 -12.31 -9.44
CA ARG A 181 -21.12 -12.19 -8.25
C ARG A 181 -21.80 -10.84 -8.14
N ALA A 182 -21.60 -9.93 -9.11
CA ALA A 182 -22.11 -8.57 -9.10
C ALA A 182 -21.77 -7.81 -7.80
N ILE A 183 -20.55 -8.00 -7.27
CA ILE A 183 -20.08 -7.33 -6.07
C ILE A 183 -19.75 -5.87 -6.40
N VAL A 184 -20.37 -4.95 -5.64
CA VAL A 184 -20.26 -3.50 -5.83
C VAL A 184 -20.21 -2.79 -4.48
N ILE A 185 -19.63 -1.59 -4.42
CA ILE A 185 -19.90 -0.62 -3.35
C ILE A 185 -21.21 0.10 -3.68
N HIS A 186 -22.10 0.22 -2.69
CA HIS A 186 -23.34 0.97 -2.82
C HIS A 186 -23.85 1.49 -1.47
N GLY A 187 -24.78 2.43 -1.51
CA GLY A 187 -25.51 2.91 -0.33
C GLY A 187 -26.67 1.98 0.04
N ALA A 188 -27.00 1.88 1.33
CA ALA A 188 -28.15 1.12 1.78
C ALA A 188 -28.75 1.66 3.09
N ASP A 189 -30.08 1.77 3.17
CA ASP A 189 -30.78 2.21 4.39
C ASP A 189 -30.53 1.27 5.59
N TYR A 190 -30.26 0.00 5.30
CA TYR A 190 -29.95 -1.01 6.31
C TYR A 190 -28.53 -0.88 6.88
N ALA A 191 -27.66 -0.11 6.23
CA ALA A 191 -26.33 0.22 6.72
C ALA A 191 -26.39 1.55 7.51
N SER A 192 -27.17 1.59 8.60
CA SER A 192 -27.38 2.82 9.36
C SER A 192 -27.30 2.62 10.88
N LEU A 193 -26.89 3.68 11.59
CA LEU A 193 -26.85 3.70 13.05
C LEU A 193 -28.22 3.47 13.70
N LYS A 194 -29.31 3.81 13.00
CA LYS A 194 -30.68 3.51 13.47
C LYS A 194 -30.88 2.01 13.64
N LEU A 195 -30.43 1.20 12.67
CA LEU A 195 -30.51 -0.25 12.75
C LEU A 195 -29.59 -0.78 13.84
N VAL A 196 -28.35 -0.26 13.93
CA VAL A 196 -27.43 -0.62 15.02
C VAL A 196 -28.07 -0.41 16.40
N LYS A 197 -28.72 0.73 16.63
CA LYS A 197 -29.44 1.01 17.89
C LYS A 197 -30.63 0.09 18.13
N ALA A 198 -31.32 -0.34 17.08
CA ALA A 198 -32.54 -1.14 17.19
C ALA A 198 -32.27 -2.65 17.41
N GLN A 199 -31.20 -3.19 16.84
CA GLN A 199 -30.94 -4.64 16.85
C GLN A 199 -29.48 -5.03 17.17
N GLY A 200 -28.63 -4.06 17.52
CA GLY A 200 -27.22 -4.29 17.89
C GLY A 200 -26.25 -4.46 16.72
N ARG A 201 -26.71 -4.39 15.46
CA ARG A 201 -25.86 -4.59 14.26
C ARG A 201 -26.44 -3.94 13.01
N LEU A 202 -25.60 -3.76 11.99
CA LEU A 202 -26.08 -3.35 10.66
C LEU A 202 -26.95 -4.44 10.03
N GLY A 203 -27.76 -4.02 9.05
CA GLY A 203 -28.29 -4.96 8.06
C GLY A 203 -27.18 -5.54 7.20
N ARG A 204 -27.53 -6.53 6.38
CA ARG A 204 -26.57 -7.33 5.62
C ARG A 204 -26.96 -7.39 4.15
N SER A 205 -25.95 -7.32 3.28
CA SER A 205 -26.11 -7.40 1.83
C SER A 205 -26.09 -8.86 1.35
N TYR A 206 -25.98 -9.10 0.04
CA TYR A 206 -25.68 -10.42 -0.54
C TYR A 206 -24.20 -10.60 -0.90
N GLY A 207 -23.31 -9.87 -0.21
CA GLY A 207 -21.86 -9.97 -0.35
C GLY A 207 -21.19 -8.61 -0.57
N CYS A 208 -21.92 -7.65 -1.13
CA CYS A 208 -21.49 -6.29 -1.39
C CYS A 208 -21.11 -5.54 -0.10
N PRO A 209 -19.98 -4.78 -0.08
CA PRO A 209 -19.74 -3.77 0.94
C PRO A 209 -20.76 -2.63 0.78
N ALA A 210 -21.79 -2.62 1.63
CA ALA A 210 -22.82 -1.58 1.62
C ALA A 210 -22.60 -0.57 2.74
N VAL A 211 -22.67 0.72 2.44
CA VAL A 211 -22.39 1.83 3.37
C VAL A 211 -23.65 2.68 3.62
N PRO A 212 -23.67 3.55 4.64
CA PRO A 212 -24.76 4.50 4.80
C PRO A 212 -25.01 5.33 3.54
N VAL A 213 -26.27 5.61 3.22
CA VAL A 213 -26.68 6.31 1.98
C VAL A 213 -26.02 7.69 1.90
N GLU A 214 -25.93 8.39 3.02
CA GLU A 214 -25.32 9.71 3.17
C GLU A 214 -23.80 9.70 2.93
N VAL A 215 -23.14 8.54 3.09
CA VAL A 215 -21.69 8.37 2.87
C VAL A 215 -21.39 7.98 1.43
N ASN A 216 -22.30 7.22 0.79
CA ASN A 216 -22.07 6.52 -0.47
C ASN A 216 -21.46 7.38 -1.59
N LYS A 217 -22.04 8.56 -1.87
CA LYS A 217 -21.54 9.43 -2.94
C LYS A 217 -20.14 9.93 -2.65
N LYS A 218 -19.89 10.43 -1.44
CA LYS A 218 -18.56 10.92 -1.04
C LYS A 218 -17.52 9.80 -1.13
N LEU A 219 -17.86 8.60 -0.64
CA LEU A 219 -16.99 7.43 -0.72
C LEU A 219 -16.61 7.12 -2.17
N ILE A 220 -17.58 6.87 -3.04
CA ILE A 220 -17.32 6.48 -4.44
C ILE A 220 -16.52 7.56 -5.17
N GLU A 221 -16.82 8.85 -4.98
CA GLU A 221 -16.07 9.93 -5.62
C GLU A 221 -14.60 10.00 -5.18
N LEU A 222 -14.27 9.58 -3.94
CA LEU A 222 -12.89 9.52 -3.47
C LEU A 222 -12.12 8.36 -4.11
N ILE A 223 -12.78 7.23 -4.36
CA ILE A 223 -12.12 5.94 -4.63
C ILE A 223 -12.36 5.40 -6.04
N LYS A 224 -13.16 6.09 -6.87
CA LYS A 224 -13.32 5.73 -8.28
C LYS A 224 -11.98 5.84 -9.04
N ASP A 225 -11.97 5.39 -10.29
CA ASP A 225 -10.81 5.50 -11.17
C ASP A 225 -9.62 4.62 -10.72
N GLU A 226 -9.91 3.33 -10.44
CA GLU A 226 -8.92 2.28 -10.18
C GLU A 226 -8.07 2.52 -8.92
N SER A 227 -8.74 2.74 -7.77
CA SER A 227 -8.10 2.76 -6.45
C SER A 227 -8.00 1.36 -5.84
N CYS A 228 -7.22 1.24 -4.77
CA CYS A 228 -7.12 0.01 -3.98
C CYS A 228 -8.20 -0.07 -2.92
N LEU A 229 -8.86 -1.23 -2.82
CA LEU A 229 -9.73 -1.62 -1.71
C LEU A 229 -9.22 -2.92 -1.10
N PHE A 230 -9.03 -2.94 0.21
CA PHE A 230 -8.61 -4.11 0.97
C PHE A 230 -9.69 -4.51 1.98
N ILE A 231 -10.22 -5.73 1.87
CA ILE A 231 -11.18 -6.29 2.82
C ILE A 231 -10.47 -7.35 3.67
N TYR A 232 -10.27 -7.04 4.95
CA TYR A 232 -9.48 -7.85 5.87
C TYR A 232 -10.34 -8.66 6.85
N HIS A 233 -9.85 -9.85 7.19
CA HIS A 233 -10.19 -10.59 8.41
C HIS A 233 -9.01 -11.51 8.77
N PRO A 234 -8.69 -11.75 10.07
CA PRO A 234 -7.54 -12.55 10.51
C PRO A 234 -7.71 -14.06 10.32
N SER A 235 -8.54 -14.50 9.37
CA SER A 235 -8.76 -15.93 9.11
C SER A 235 -7.49 -16.55 8.55
N LYS A 236 -7.02 -17.64 9.18
CA LYS A 236 -5.80 -18.37 8.78
C LYS A 236 -5.82 -18.76 7.29
N ASP A 237 -6.97 -19.16 6.77
CA ASP A 237 -7.13 -19.55 5.37
C ASP A 237 -6.82 -18.41 4.39
N TYR A 238 -7.22 -17.17 4.73
CA TYR A 238 -6.92 -16.01 3.91
C TYR A 238 -5.43 -15.64 4.00
N LEU A 239 -4.91 -15.55 5.23
CA LEU A 239 -3.52 -15.15 5.47
C LEU A 239 -2.50 -16.11 4.83
N SER A 240 -2.83 -17.40 4.69
CA SER A 240 -1.95 -18.37 4.05
C SER A 240 -2.05 -18.42 2.52
N LYS A 241 -3.11 -17.86 1.93
CA LYS A 241 -3.37 -17.91 0.47
C LYS A 241 -3.13 -16.59 -0.25
N SER A 242 -3.15 -15.47 0.46
CA SER A 242 -3.00 -14.14 -0.15
C SER A 242 -1.57 -13.91 -0.63
N HIS A 243 -1.39 -13.83 -1.95
CA HIS A 243 -0.10 -13.54 -2.58
C HIS A 243 0.32 -12.07 -2.42
N TYR A 244 -0.63 -11.17 -2.16
CA TYR A 244 -0.32 -9.78 -1.84
C TYR A 244 0.21 -9.63 -0.41
N LEU A 245 -0.16 -10.51 0.53
CA LEU A 245 0.33 -10.49 1.91
C LEU A 245 1.62 -11.30 2.13
N SER A 246 1.91 -12.28 1.26
CA SER A 246 3.14 -13.08 1.31
C SER A 246 4.39 -12.26 1.04
#